data_AF-A0A919BCG2-F1
#
_entry.id   AF-A0A919BCG2-F1
#
_cell.length_a   1.000
_cell.length_b   1.000
_cell.length_c   1.000
_cell.angle_alpha   90.00
_cell.angle_beta   90.00
_cell.angle_gamma   90.00
#
_symmetry.space_group_name_H-M   'P 1'
#
loop_
_entity.id
_entity.type
_entity.pdbx_description
1 polymer ?
#
loop_
_entity_poly.entity_id
_entity_poly.type
_entity_poly.pdbx_seq_one_letter_code
_entity_poly.pdbx_strand_id
1 'polypeptide(L)' 'MDIKMDSDKVKRLNVLFEKVLAESANIIEQKELELLYKEFFEDGREQLGPIAVQRNPDNSLAG' A
#
# COMPACT_ATOMS: atom_id res chain seq x y z
N MET A 1 3.17 -10.16 -11.49
CA MET A 1 3.15 -9.39 -10.23
C MET A 1 1.90 -9.86 -9.53
N ASP A 2 1.99 -11.00 -8.86
CA ASP A 2 0.86 -11.64 -8.22
C ASP A 2 0.64 -10.93 -6.88
N ILE A 3 -0.44 -10.14 -6.82
CA ILE A 3 -0.95 -9.57 -5.58
C ILE A 3 -1.38 -10.79 -4.73
N LYS A 4 -0.77 -10.98 -3.56
CA LYS A 4 -1.00 -12.12 -2.66
C LYS A 4 -2.28 -11.94 -1.84
N MET A 5 -2.84 -10.73 -1.80
CA MET A 5 -4.13 -10.42 -1.18
C MET A 5 -5.28 -11.25 -1.79
N ASP A 6 -6.13 -11.78 -0.91
CA ASP A 6 -7.26 -12.64 -1.27
C ASP A 6 -8.25 -11.95 -2.23
N SER A 7 -8.81 -12.71 -3.18
CA SER A 7 -9.72 -12.21 -4.20
C SER A 7 -10.97 -11.52 -3.61
N ASP A 8 -11.51 -12.03 -2.52
CA ASP A 8 -12.68 -11.44 -1.87
C ASP A 8 -12.33 -10.15 -1.16
N LYS A 9 -11.11 -10.04 -0.60
CA LYS A 9 -10.59 -8.78 -0.07
C LYS A 9 -10.40 -7.75 -1.17
N VAL A 10 -9.94 -8.14 -2.36
CA VAL A 10 -9.78 -7.22 -3.50
C VAL A 10 -11.14 -6.73 -3.99
N LYS A 11 -12.13 -7.61 -4.10
CA LYS A 11 -13.51 -7.21 -4.42
C LYS A 11 -14.06 -6.25 -3.37
N ARG A 12 -13.84 -6.54 -2.08
CA ARG A 12 -14.29 -5.68 -0.98
C ARG A 12 -13.63 -4.31 -1.03
N LEU A 13 -12.33 -4.23 -1.30
CA LEU A 13 -11.59 -2.99 -1.50
C LEU A 13 -12.23 -2.15 -2.61
N ASN A 14 -12.51 -2.75 -3.78
CA ASN A 14 -13.14 -2.05 -4.89
C ASN A 14 -14.53 -1.50 -4.54
N VAL A 15 -15.38 -2.30 -3.88
CA VAL A 15 -16.72 -1.85 -3.45
C VAL A 15 -16.63 -0.68 -2.49
N LEU A 16 -15.72 -0.73 -1.51
CA LEU A 16 -15.55 0.35 -0.54
C LEU A 16 -14.98 1.61 -1.21
N PHE A 17 -14.07 1.45 -2.17
CA PHE A 17 -13.53 2.55 -2.96
C PHE A 17 -14.64 3.26 -3.76
N GLU A 18 -15.49 2.51 -4.47
CA GLU A 18 -16.65 3.07 -5.17
C GLU A 18 -17.60 3.81 -4.23
N LYS A 19 -17.86 3.27 -3.04
CA LYS A 19 -18.70 3.93 -2.03
C LYS A 19 -18.11 5.25 -1.54
N VAL A 20 -16.79 5.31 -1.33
CA VAL A 20 -16.10 6.54 -0.94
C VAL A 20 -16.16 7.57 -2.07
N LEU A 21 -15.95 7.16 -3.33
CA LEU A 21 -16.11 8.04 -4.49
C LEU A 21 -17.55 8.57 -4.65
N ALA A 22 -18.54 7.75 -4.29
CA ALA A 22 -19.95 8.12 -4.29
C ALA A 22 -20.39 8.88 -3.01
N GLU A 23 -19.46 9.24 -2.11
CA GLU A 23 -19.73 9.91 -0.83
C GLU A 23 -20.75 9.18 0.06
N SER A 24 -20.88 7.86 -0.14
CA SER A 24 -21.88 7.00 0.51
C SER A 24 -21.29 6.03 1.53
N ALA A 25 -19.96 6.03 1.68
CA ALA A 25 -19.25 5.22 2.66
C ALA A 25 -19.37 5.80 4.06
N ASN A 26 -19.77 4.96 5.02
CA ASN A 26 -19.78 5.34 6.43
C ASN A 26 -18.37 5.28 7.06
N ILE A 27 -18.22 5.77 8.29
CA ILE A 27 -16.93 5.83 9.01
C ILE A 27 -16.29 4.44 9.18
N ILE A 28 -17.09 3.39 9.37
CA ILE A 28 -16.59 2.02 9.53
C ILE A 28 -16.02 1.54 8.18
N GLU A 29 -16.76 1.77 7.10
CA GLU A 29 -16.37 1.42 5.73
C GLU A 29 -15.11 2.18 5.27
N GLN A 30 -14.96 3.45 5.66
CA GLN A 30 -13.76 4.24 5.38
C GLN A 30 -12.53 3.66 6.09
N LYS A 31 -12.66 3.31 7.38
CA LYS A 31 -11.58 2.65 8.14
C LYS A 31 -11.24 1.27 7.59
N GLU A 32 -12.25 0.50 7.16
CA GLU A 32 -12.06 -0.79 6.51
C GLU A 32 -11.27 -0.62 5.20
N LEU A 33 -11.60 0.39 4.40
CA LEU A 33 -10.88 0.71 3.15
C LEU A 33 -9.42 1.07 3.42
N GLU A 34 -9.12 1.89 4.44
CA GLU A 34 -7.76 2.25 4.83
C GLU A 34 -6.92 1.02 5.19
N LEU A 35 -7.50 0.08 5.95
CA LEU A 35 -6.83 -1.16 6.34
C LEU A 35 -6.56 -2.07 5.13
N LEU A 36 -7.53 -2.19 4.22
CA LEU A 36 -7.38 -3.01 3.01
C LEU A 36 -6.32 -2.43 2.06
N TYR A 37 -6.26 -1.11 1.91
CA TYR A 37 -5.18 -0.46 1.16
C TYR A 37 -3.82 -0.72 1.79
N LYS A 38 -3.72 -0.60 3.12
CA LYS A 38 -2.49 -0.88 3.84
C LYS A 38 -2.02 -2.32 3.61
N GLU A 39 -2.92 -3.29 3.76
CA GLU A 39 -2.64 -4.71 3.48
C GLU A 39 -2.15 -4.91 2.04
N PHE A 40 -2.86 -4.34 1.06
CA PHE A 40 -2.52 -4.41 -0.36
C PHE A 40 -1.11 -3.86 -0.66
N PHE A 41 -0.74 -2.72 -0.06
CA PHE A 41 0.58 -2.13 -0.25
C PHE A 41 1.68 -2.86 0.52
N GLU A 42 1.41 -3.33 1.74
CA GLU A 42 2.40 -4.07 2.55
C GLU A 42 2.75 -5.41 1.91
N ASP A 43 1.76 -6.08 1.33
CA ASP A 43 1.92 -7.32 0.57
C ASP A 43 2.80 -7.12 -0.69
N GLY A 44 2.73 -5.93 -1.32
CA GLY A 44 3.63 -5.53 -2.40
C GLY A 44 5.00 -5.03 -1.93
N ARG A 45 5.12 -4.52 -0.70
CA ARG A 45 6.36 -3.90 -0.18
C ARG A 45 7.36 -4.88 0.42
N GLU A 46 6.98 -6.10 0.81
CA GLU A 46 7.96 -7.14 1.16
C GLU A 46 8.85 -7.56 -0.03
N GLN A 47 8.43 -7.30 -1.28
CA GLN A 47 9.22 -7.63 -2.48
C GLN A 47 10.28 -6.58 -2.80
N LEU A 48 10.08 -5.33 -2.35
CA LEU A 48 11.13 -4.32 -2.33
C LEU A 48 11.76 -4.39 -0.95
N GLY A 49 12.63 -5.40 -0.74
CA GLY A 49 13.54 -5.42 0.40
C GLY A 49 14.14 -4.03 0.62
N PRO A 50 14.45 -3.66 1.88
CA PRO A 50 14.69 -2.27 2.29
C PRO A 50 15.50 -1.61 1.21
N ILE A 51 14.95 -0.56 0.58
CA ILE A 51 15.69 0.21 -0.40
C ILE A 51 16.98 0.57 0.33
N ALA A 52 18.04 -0.14 -0.02
CA ALA A 52 19.37 0.23 0.35
C ALA A 52 19.52 1.54 -0.41
N VAL A 53 19.20 2.64 0.27
CA VAL A 53 19.82 3.92 -0.01
C VAL A 53 21.29 3.57 0.01
N GLN A 54 21.83 3.29 -1.18
CA GLN A 54 23.25 3.31 -1.41
C GLN A 54 23.62 4.75 -1.08
N ARG A 55 23.96 4.98 0.20
CA ARG A 55 24.77 6.12 0.57
C ARG A 55 26.03 5.93 -0.25
N ASN A 56 26.12 6.63 -1.37
CA ASN A 56 27.38 6.78 -2.10
C ASN A 56 28.39 7.25 -1.05
N PRO A 57 29.44 6.46 -0.73
CA PRO A 57 30.44 6.88 0.25
C PRO A 57 31.40 7.95 -0.29
N ASP A 58 31.24 8.39 -1.55
CA ASP A 58 32.17 9.31 -2.20
C ASP A 58 31.89 10.80 -1.91
N ASN A 59 31.83 11.14 -0.62
CA ASN A 59 32.08 12.51 -0.19
C ASN A 59 33.17 12.57 0.89
N SER A 60 34.23 11.77 0.71
CA SER A 60 35.50 11.94 1.41
C SER A 60 36.43 12.85 0.60
N LEU A 61 36.54 14.10 1.07
CA LEU A 61 37.78 14.89 1.16
C LEU A 61 38.68 14.92 -0.09
N ALA A 62 38.53 15.97 -0.90
CA ALA A 62 39.69 16.59 -1.54
C ALA A 62 40.19 17.70 -0.60
N GLY A 63 41.39 17.50 -0.06
CA GLY A 63 42.12 18.49 0.73
C GLY A 63 42.84 19.52 -0.14
#